data_AF-A0A4W6FU82-F1
#
_entry.id   AF-A0A4W6FU82-F1
#
_cell.length_a   1.000
_cell.length_b   1.000
_cell.length_c   1.000
_cell.angle_alpha   90.00
_cell.angle_beta   90.00
_cell.angle_gamma   90.00
#
_symmetry.space_group_name_H-M   'P 1'
#
loop_
_entity.id
_entity.type
_entity.pdbx_description
1 polymer ?
#
loop_
_entity_poly.entity_id
_entity_poly.type
_entity_poly.pdbx_seq_one_letter_code
_entity_poly.pdbx_strand_id
1 'polypeptide(L)'
;MLIIECPSRTSVAVLSAFYGRRVPNQHLCPSANTNTTVEEDTTCSSPVAIEKVLSECQDRRTCHIPVFSPVFGQDPCPLTSKYLLVSYKCRPEHHRTRLVCENERLRLICKNETVLAIYSATFGHLLHGSPHCPQEPGSQTDMECLSPSALRKVSRRCHSRANCSVLADTQTFGDPCFPGTRKHLRVSFTCVPRYLLEDVGRGSTDPFMISDYTHGLPEKVALYFVSGICAGLVFLLCLFGLRSTIVRDVKDLVSDLKDELKASSRQRKELMEGLYDDRDLRHVVLLSTHTVHTARQTSSVRPR
;
A
#
# COMPACT_ATOMS: atom_id res chain seq x y z
N MET A 1 -17.92 25.57 -6.57
CA MET A 1 -17.54 25.37 -7.99
C MET A 1 -16.08 24.98 -8.01
N LEU A 2 -15.74 23.90 -8.72
CA LEU A 2 -14.36 23.46 -8.92
C LEU A 2 -13.85 24.04 -10.25
N ILE A 3 -12.65 24.62 -10.23
CA ILE A 3 -11.99 25.17 -11.42
C ILE A 3 -10.71 24.37 -11.64
N ILE A 4 -10.54 23.82 -12.84
CA ILE A 4 -9.31 23.15 -13.26
C ILE A 4 -8.73 23.96 -14.42
N GLU A 5 -7.46 24.32 -14.31
CA GLU A 5 -6.74 25.05 -15.35
C GLU A 5 -5.37 24.42 -15.59
N CYS A 6 -5.06 24.23 -16.87
CA CYS A 6 -3.76 23.80 -17.35
C CYS A 6 -3.00 24.96 -18.01
N PRO A 7 -1.66 24.94 -17.98
CA PRO A 7 -0.82 25.92 -18.69
C PRO A 7 -1.11 26.02 -20.19
N SER A 8 -0.64 27.10 -20.80
CA SER A 8 -0.75 27.33 -22.25
C SER A 8 -0.23 26.15 -23.08
N ARG A 9 -0.98 25.79 -24.14
CA ARG A 9 -0.68 24.67 -25.05
C ARG A 9 -0.71 23.28 -24.40
N THR A 10 -1.38 23.17 -23.25
CA THR A 10 -1.68 21.90 -22.60
C THR A 10 -3.18 21.77 -22.34
N SER A 11 -3.66 20.54 -22.30
CA SER A 11 -5.05 20.19 -22.03
C SER A 11 -5.15 19.21 -20.85
N VAL A 12 -6.29 19.22 -20.17
CA VAL A 12 -6.56 18.33 -19.04
C VAL A 12 -6.74 16.90 -19.56
N ALA A 13 -6.02 15.98 -18.92
CA ALA A 13 -6.25 14.54 -19.02
C ALA A 13 -6.69 14.04 -17.66
N VAL A 14 -7.95 13.64 -17.56
CA VAL A 14 -8.55 13.14 -16.31
C VAL A 14 -8.00 11.74 -16.04
N LEU A 15 -7.57 11.50 -14.79
CA LEU A 15 -7.07 10.19 -14.34
C LEU A 15 -8.14 9.46 -13.53
N SER A 16 -8.79 10.17 -12.62
CA SER A 16 -9.89 9.65 -11.83
C SER A 16 -10.74 10.79 -11.27
N ALA A 17 -11.98 10.47 -10.93
CA ALA A 17 -12.87 11.40 -10.27
C ALA A 17 -13.82 10.64 -9.35
N PHE A 18 -14.15 11.29 -8.24
CA PHE A 18 -15.00 10.76 -7.19
C PHE A 18 -15.91 11.87 -6.67
N TYR A 19 -17.20 11.59 -6.55
CA TYR A 19 -18.16 12.46 -5.88
C TYR A 19 -18.92 11.67 -4.82
N GLY A 20 -18.82 12.08 -3.56
CA GLY A 20 -19.41 11.37 -2.44
C GLY A 20 -18.72 11.67 -1.12
N ARG A 21 -18.72 10.70 -0.20
CA ARG A 21 -17.93 10.76 1.04
C ARG A 21 -17.32 9.38 1.34
N ARG A 22 -16.01 9.33 1.54
CA ARG A 22 -15.27 8.14 2.01
C ARG A 22 -14.59 8.32 3.37
N VAL A 23 -14.53 9.56 3.82
CA VAL A 23 -13.82 9.95 5.02
C VAL A 23 -14.80 10.74 5.91
N PRO A 24 -14.86 10.45 7.22
CA PRO A 24 -15.69 11.22 8.14
C PRO A 24 -15.40 12.72 8.09
N ASN A 25 -16.43 13.53 8.32
CA ASN A 25 -16.36 15.01 8.28
C ASN A 25 -15.19 15.62 9.06
N GLN A 26 -14.81 15.00 10.18
CA GLN A 26 -13.77 15.41 11.09
C GLN A 26 -12.37 15.40 10.46
N HIS A 27 -12.18 14.69 9.35
CA HIS A 27 -10.89 14.62 8.65
C HIS A 27 -10.88 15.31 7.28
N LEU A 28 -12.04 15.43 6.60
CA LEU A 28 -12.12 16.06 5.28
C LEU A 28 -13.48 16.77 5.06
N CYS A 29 -13.37 18.07 4.76
CA CYS A 29 -14.50 18.99 4.54
C CYS A 29 -15.55 18.93 5.67
N PRO A 30 -15.23 19.49 6.85
CA PRO A 30 -16.14 19.50 7.99
C PRO A 30 -17.40 20.32 7.67
N SER A 31 -18.56 19.80 8.07
CA SER A 31 -19.82 20.53 7.97
C SER A 31 -19.82 21.69 8.95
N ALA A 32 -20.42 22.82 8.57
CA ALA A 32 -20.59 23.97 9.47
C ALA A 32 -21.54 23.67 10.65
N ASN A 33 -22.35 22.62 10.56
CA ASN A 33 -23.32 22.24 11.59
C ASN A 33 -22.80 21.06 12.42
N THR A 34 -22.35 21.33 13.65
CA THR A 34 -21.88 20.37 14.64
C THR A 34 -23.00 19.64 15.40
N ASN A 35 -24.27 19.99 15.14
CA ASN A 35 -25.41 19.55 15.95
C ASN A 35 -26.13 18.31 15.40
N THR A 36 -25.57 17.65 14.40
CA THR A 36 -26.17 16.46 13.79
C THR A 36 -25.30 15.25 14.09
N THR A 37 -25.74 14.42 15.04
CA THR A 37 -25.32 13.04 15.25
C THR A 37 -25.86 12.13 14.13
N VAL A 38 -25.67 12.54 12.88
CA VAL A 38 -26.13 11.77 11.72
C VAL A 38 -24.99 10.84 11.35
N GLU A 39 -25.25 9.53 11.37
CA GLU A 39 -24.34 8.53 10.84
C GLU A 39 -24.04 8.87 9.38
N GLU A 40 -22.80 9.32 9.12
CA GLU A 40 -22.38 9.69 7.78
C GLU A 40 -22.12 8.42 6.96
N ASP A 41 -22.68 8.37 5.75
CA ASP A 41 -22.44 7.25 4.87
C ASP A 41 -21.05 7.41 4.20
N THR A 42 -20.06 6.67 4.73
CA THR A 42 -18.70 6.61 4.18
C THR A 42 -18.57 5.64 2.99
N THR A 43 -19.65 4.96 2.61
CA THR A 43 -19.72 4.14 1.39
C THR A 43 -20.33 4.90 0.21
N CYS A 44 -20.70 6.17 0.43
CA CYS A 44 -21.33 7.03 -0.54
C CYS A 44 -20.43 7.40 -1.72
N SER A 45 -20.83 7.00 -2.93
CA SER A 45 -20.15 7.33 -4.19
C SER A 45 -21.15 7.43 -5.34
N SER A 46 -21.09 8.51 -6.11
CA SER A 46 -21.82 8.61 -7.39
C SER A 46 -21.03 7.92 -8.52
N PRO A 47 -21.64 7.04 -9.31
CA PRO A 47 -21.01 6.42 -10.47
C PRO A 47 -20.81 7.43 -11.63
N VAL A 48 -21.62 8.50 -11.69
CA VAL A 48 -21.61 9.49 -12.77
C VAL A 48 -20.44 10.49 -12.64
N ALA A 49 -19.75 10.49 -11.50
CA ALA A 49 -18.68 11.43 -11.20
C ALA A 49 -17.60 11.48 -12.28
N ILE A 50 -17.10 10.32 -12.70
CA ILE A 50 -16.02 10.24 -13.70
C ILE A 50 -16.47 10.67 -15.09
N GLU A 51 -17.63 10.23 -15.54
CA GLU A 51 -18.18 10.59 -16.85
C GLU A 51 -18.47 12.09 -16.95
N LYS A 52 -18.98 12.68 -15.86
CA LYS A 52 -19.23 14.12 -15.80
C LYS A 52 -17.95 14.93 -15.86
N VAL A 53 -16.93 14.54 -15.10
CA VAL A 53 -15.63 15.24 -15.13
C VAL A 53 -14.95 15.07 -16.49
N LEU A 54 -15.03 13.89 -17.10
CA LEU A 54 -14.53 13.66 -18.46
C LEU A 54 -15.22 14.58 -19.48
N SER A 55 -16.54 14.62 -19.50
CA SER A 55 -17.27 15.44 -20.48
C SER A 55 -17.01 16.94 -20.33
N GLU A 56 -16.84 17.43 -19.10
CA GLU A 56 -16.60 18.86 -18.83
C GLU A 56 -15.14 19.29 -18.97
N CYS A 57 -14.17 18.40 -18.73
CA CYS A 57 -12.76 18.79 -18.62
C CYS A 57 -11.82 18.13 -19.62
N GLN A 58 -12.14 16.93 -20.11
CA GLN A 58 -11.24 16.20 -20.98
C GLN A 58 -10.89 17.02 -22.22
N ASP A 59 -9.60 17.14 -22.50
CA ASP A 59 -9.05 17.88 -23.64
C ASP A 59 -9.35 19.39 -23.68
N ARG A 60 -9.78 19.95 -22.56
CA ARG A 60 -9.90 21.40 -22.39
C ARG A 60 -8.71 21.95 -21.60
N ARG A 61 -8.34 23.21 -21.87
CA ARG A 61 -7.33 23.92 -21.07
C ARG A 61 -7.90 24.33 -19.71
N THR A 62 -9.13 24.85 -19.71
CA THR A 62 -9.83 25.32 -18.51
C THR A 62 -11.22 24.74 -18.51
N CYS A 63 -11.67 24.23 -17.37
CA CYS A 63 -13.03 23.74 -17.18
C CYS A 63 -13.56 24.12 -15.79
N HIS A 64 -14.89 24.15 -15.70
CA HIS A 64 -15.61 24.56 -14.51
C HIS A 64 -16.68 23.53 -14.17
N ILE A 65 -16.60 22.95 -12.97
CA ILE A 65 -17.54 21.93 -12.53
C ILE A 65 -18.35 22.47 -11.35
N PRO A 66 -19.67 22.63 -11.48
CA PRO A 66 -20.51 22.93 -10.34
C PRO A 66 -20.61 21.70 -9.42
N VAL A 67 -20.40 21.90 -8.11
CA VAL A 67 -20.31 20.81 -7.13
C VAL A 67 -21.60 20.72 -6.31
N PHE A 68 -22.64 20.15 -6.90
CA PHE A 68 -23.92 19.88 -6.23
C PHE A 68 -24.61 18.63 -6.80
N SER A 69 -25.45 17.95 -6.01
CA SER A 69 -25.95 16.60 -6.31
C SER A 69 -26.56 16.45 -7.72
N PRO A 70 -27.47 17.34 -8.19
CA PRO A 70 -28.03 17.26 -9.54
C PRO A 70 -27.04 17.16 -10.71
N VAL A 71 -25.82 17.68 -10.57
CA VAL A 71 -24.78 17.60 -11.62
C VAL A 71 -24.26 16.17 -11.79
N PHE A 72 -24.34 15.37 -10.72
CA PHE A 72 -23.82 14.01 -10.64
C PHE A 72 -24.95 12.96 -10.55
N GLY A 73 -26.16 13.33 -10.99
CA GLY A 73 -27.34 12.48 -11.02
C GLY A 73 -28.17 12.51 -9.74
N GLN A 74 -28.76 11.37 -9.41
CA GLN A 74 -29.48 11.19 -8.15
C GLN A 74 -28.51 11.30 -6.97
N ASP A 75 -28.94 11.92 -5.87
CA ASP A 75 -28.08 12.05 -4.70
C ASP A 75 -27.77 10.65 -4.12
N PRO A 76 -26.49 10.22 -4.14
CA PRO A 76 -26.11 8.88 -3.68
C PRO A 76 -26.26 8.70 -2.18
N CYS A 77 -26.26 9.78 -1.39
CA CYS A 77 -26.43 9.75 0.05
C CYS A 77 -27.05 11.08 0.53
N PRO A 78 -28.39 11.15 0.63
CA PRO A 78 -29.06 12.28 1.24
C PRO A 78 -28.54 12.53 2.67
N LEU A 79 -28.54 13.78 3.13
CA LEU A 79 -28.08 14.21 4.46
C LEU A 79 -26.56 14.12 4.72
N THR A 80 -25.83 13.32 3.95
CA THR A 80 -24.36 13.29 4.00
C THR A 80 -23.78 14.38 3.11
N SER A 81 -22.92 15.22 3.68
CA SER A 81 -22.19 16.23 2.91
C SER A 81 -21.16 15.55 2.01
N LYS A 82 -21.08 15.98 0.75
CA LYS A 82 -20.27 15.31 -0.28
C LYS A 82 -19.15 16.22 -0.77
N TYR A 83 -18.06 15.62 -1.23
CA TYR A 83 -16.96 16.34 -1.88
C TYR A 83 -16.67 15.72 -3.25
N LEU A 84 -16.18 16.57 -4.16
CA LEU A 84 -15.66 16.15 -5.46
C LEU A 84 -14.13 16.10 -5.37
N LEU A 85 -13.55 14.93 -5.62
CA LEU A 85 -12.11 14.73 -5.75
C LEU A 85 -11.80 14.37 -7.19
N VAL A 86 -10.93 15.16 -7.84
CA VAL A 86 -10.49 14.93 -9.23
C VAL A 86 -8.98 14.79 -9.25
N SER A 87 -8.48 13.69 -9.82
CA SER A 87 -7.09 13.50 -10.17
C SER A 87 -6.91 13.73 -11.66
N TYR A 88 -6.02 14.64 -12.05
CA TYR A 88 -5.78 14.98 -13.45
C TYR A 88 -4.31 15.34 -13.69
N LYS A 89 -3.91 15.32 -14.96
CA LYS A 89 -2.61 15.80 -15.42
C LYS A 89 -2.78 16.70 -16.63
N CYS A 90 -1.88 17.67 -16.80
CA CYS A 90 -1.85 18.50 -18.01
C CYS A 90 -0.99 17.84 -19.08
N ARG A 91 -1.58 17.52 -20.23
CA ARG A 91 -0.89 16.92 -21.38
C ARG A 91 -0.68 17.96 -22.48
N PRO A 92 0.48 18.00 -23.17
CA PRO A 92 0.63 18.84 -24.34
C PRO A 92 -0.38 18.47 -25.43
N GLU A 93 -1.05 19.48 -25.99
CA GLU A 93 -2.04 19.31 -27.07
C GLU A 93 -1.39 18.68 -28.32
N HIS A 94 -0.15 19.04 -28.59
CA HIS A 94 0.70 18.41 -29.60
C HIS A 94 1.91 17.75 -28.95
N HIS A 95 1.94 16.42 -29.01
CA HIS A 95 3.07 15.61 -28.57
C HIS A 95 3.43 14.56 -29.63
N ARG A 96 4.68 14.11 -29.58
CA ARG A 96 5.22 13.05 -30.40
C ARG A 96 5.50 11.85 -29.52
N THR A 97 5.22 10.66 -30.03
CA THR A 97 5.58 9.41 -29.35
C THR A 97 6.66 8.71 -30.16
N ARG A 98 7.71 8.25 -29.49
CA ARG A 98 8.73 7.37 -30.08
C ARG A 98 8.83 6.10 -29.25
N LEU A 99 8.98 4.97 -29.94
CA LEU A 99 9.11 3.66 -29.35
C LEU A 99 10.36 2.98 -29.94
N VAL A 100 11.13 2.32 -29.09
CA VAL A 100 12.25 1.46 -29.48
C VAL A 100 12.19 0.16 -28.68
N CYS A 101 12.68 -0.93 -29.26
CA CYS A 101 12.68 -2.22 -28.59
C CYS A 101 13.82 -2.32 -27.57
N GLU A 102 13.78 -3.36 -26.73
CA GLU A 102 14.87 -3.69 -25.82
C GLU A 102 16.21 -3.76 -26.55
N ASN A 103 17.24 -3.18 -25.92
CA ASN A 103 18.61 -3.01 -26.41
C ASN A 103 18.79 -2.05 -27.61
N GLU A 104 17.74 -1.38 -28.07
CA GLU A 104 17.85 -0.34 -29.09
C GLU A 104 18.07 1.05 -28.47
N ARG A 105 18.70 1.94 -29.24
CA ARG A 105 18.99 3.32 -28.81
C ARG A 105 17.90 4.28 -29.30
N LEU A 106 17.13 4.81 -28.37
CA LEU A 106 16.21 5.92 -28.61
C LEU A 106 16.99 7.21 -28.88
N ARG A 107 16.61 7.95 -29.93
CA ARG A 107 17.15 9.29 -30.25
C ARG A 107 16.02 10.29 -30.37
N LEU A 108 16.06 11.35 -29.56
CA LEU A 108 15.10 12.44 -29.54
C LEU A 108 15.80 13.74 -29.94
N ILE A 109 15.25 14.45 -30.92
CA ILE A 109 15.85 15.67 -31.46
C ILE A 109 14.77 16.72 -31.69
N CYS A 110 15.01 17.91 -31.17
CA CYS A 110 14.27 19.14 -31.44
C CYS A 110 15.14 20.07 -32.31
N LYS A 111 14.48 20.83 -33.20
CA LYS A 111 15.12 21.81 -34.10
C LYS A 111 14.69 23.23 -33.69
N ASN A 112 15.25 24.26 -34.32
CA ASN A 112 14.80 25.66 -34.18
C ASN A 112 14.89 26.21 -32.74
N GLU A 113 16.01 25.99 -32.04
CA GLU A 113 16.25 26.43 -30.65
C GLU A 113 15.20 25.95 -29.62
N THR A 114 14.43 24.92 -29.95
CA THR A 114 13.51 24.28 -29.02
C THR A 114 14.19 23.14 -28.26
N VAL A 115 13.66 22.84 -27.08
CA VAL A 115 14.17 21.81 -26.18
C VAL A 115 13.09 20.76 -25.90
N LEU A 116 13.55 19.56 -25.54
CA LEU A 116 12.71 18.43 -25.21
C LEU A 116 11.99 18.66 -23.88
N ALA A 117 10.66 18.67 -23.93
CA ALA A 117 9.81 18.50 -22.77
C ALA A 117 9.27 17.07 -22.74
N ILE A 118 9.83 16.24 -21.86
CA ILE A 118 9.39 14.86 -21.66
C ILE A 118 8.11 14.86 -20.82
N TYR A 119 7.05 14.28 -21.36
CA TYR A 119 5.73 14.23 -20.73
C TYR A 119 5.41 12.84 -20.13
N SER A 120 5.77 11.77 -20.84
CA SER A 120 5.65 10.41 -20.33
C SER A 120 6.78 9.53 -20.85
N ALA A 121 7.19 8.54 -20.06
CA ALA A 121 8.05 7.47 -20.52
C ALA A 121 7.73 6.17 -19.79
N THR A 122 7.63 5.09 -20.53
CA THR A 122 7.35 3.75 -20.02
C THR A 122 8.36 2.77 -20.61
N PHE A 123 8.91 1.91 -19.75
CA PHE A 123 9.80 0.81 -20.15
C PHE A 123 9.22 -0.49 -19.63
N GLY A 124 9.04 -1.48 -20.52
CA GLY A 124 8.43 -2.75 -20.17
C GLY A 124 7.55 -3.27 -21.31
N HIS A 125 6.48 -4.00 -20.98
CA HIS A 125 5.48 -4.51 -21.93
C HIS A 125 4.15 -3.79 -21.71
N LEU A 126 3.57 -3.27 -22.80
CA LEU A 126 2.24 -2.64 -22.78
C LEU A 126 1.17 -3.68 -23.10
N LEU A 127 -0.04 -3.49 -22.56
CA LEU A 127 -1.22 -4.26 -22.95
C LEU A 127 -1.43 -4.15 -24.49
N HIS A 128 -1.65 -5.28 -25.17
CA HIS A 128 -1.74 -5.49 -26.62
C HIS A 128 -0.39 -5.42 -27.38
N GLY A 129 0.73 -5.36 -26.66
CA GLY A 129 2.07 -5.32 -27.23
C GLY A 129 2.33 -4.10 -28.14
N SER A 130 3.40 -4.19 -28.94
CA SER A 130 3.73 -3.18 -29.97
C SER A 130 3.96 -3.90 -31.30
N PRO A 131 3.32 -3.47 -32.41
CA PRO A 131 3.56 -4.08 -33.72
C PRO A 131 5.02 -3.91 -34.17
N HIS A 132 5.73 -2.93 -33.60
CA HIS A 132 7.14 -2.66 -33.91
C HIS A 132 8.11 -3.52 -33.09
N CYS A 133 7.66 -4.16 -32.01
CA CYS A 133 8.47 -5.06 -31.19
C CYS A 133 7.72 -6.39 -31.00
N PRO A 134 7.64 -7.23 -32.05
CA PRO A 134 6.89 -8.47 -31.98
C PRO A 134 7.48 -9.40 -30.92
N GLN A 135 6.59 -10.07 -30.20
CA GLN A 135 6.94 -11.12 -29.25
C GLN A 135 6.89 -12.48 -29.95
N GLU A 136 7.76 -13.40 -29.55
CA GLU A 136 7.77 -14.75 -30.10
C GLU A 136 6.43 -15.48 -29.82
N PRO A 137 5.90 -16.24 -30.79
CA PRO A 137 4.63 -16.94 -30.67
C PRO A 137 4.74 -18.05 -29.60
N GLY A 138 4.33 -17.74 -28.38
CA GLY A 138 4.39 -18.64 -27.23
C GLY A 138 4.12 -18.00 -25.87
N SER A 139 4.19 -16.66 -25.77
CA SER A 139 3.85 -15.94 -24.55
C SER A 139 2.32 -15.73 -24.46
N GLN A 140 1.64 -16.64 -23.76
CA GLN A 140 0.17 -16.70 -23.72
C GLN A 140 -0.51 -15.80 -22.67
N THR A 141 0.20 -14.82 -22.10
CA THR A 141 -0.42 -13.88 -21.16
C THR A 141 0.05 -12.46 -21.47
N ASP A 142 -0.82 -11.71 -22.16
CA ASP A 142 -0.63 -10.28 -22.40
C ASP A 142 -0.88 -9.51 -21.09
N MET A 143 0.13 -9.53 -20.22
CA MET A 143 0.13 -8.82 -18.94
C MET A 143 1.02 -7.58 -19.06
N GLU A 144 0.47 -6.43 -18.71
CA GLU A 144 1.23 -5.19 -18.65
C GLU A 144 2.25 -5.23 -17.50
N CYS A 145 3.50 -4.88 -17.81
CA CYS A 145 4.59 -4.77 -16.83
C CYS A 145 5.41 -3.53 -17.16
N LEU A 146 5.44 -2.56 -16.25
CA LEU A 146 6.08 -1.26 -16.48
C LEU A 146 7.07 -0.92 -15.36
N SER A 147 8.23 -0.38 -15.73
CA SER A 147 9.20 0.14 -14.77
C SER A 147 8.73 1.49 -14.22
N PRO A 148 8.54 1.64 -12.89
CA PRO A 148 8.11 2.91 -12.29
C PRO A 148 9.19 3.99 -12.41
N SER A 149 10.45 3.59 -12.60
CA SER A 149 11.58 4.51 -12.70
C SER A 149 11.78 5.13 -14.09
N ALA A 150 11.07 4.65 -15.10
CA ALA A 150 11.29 5.00 -16.51
C ALA A 150 11.17 6.51 -16.77
N LEU A 151 10.04 7.12 -16.36
CA LEU A 151 9.80 8.54 -16.54
C LEU A 151 10.87 9.41 -15.87
N ARG A 152 11.23 9.11 -14.62
CA ARG A 152 12.23 9.86 -13.88
C ARG A 152 13.61 9.79 -14.55
N LYS A 153 14.02 8.60 -14.98
CA LYS A 153 15.33 8.39 -15.62
C LYS A 153 15.41 9.07 -16.99
N VAL A 154 14.39 8.92 -17.84
CA VAL A 154 14.34 9.60 -19.15
C VAL A 154 14.28 11.12 -18.97
N SER A 155 13.46 11.62 -18.05
CA SER A 155 13.32 13.06 -17.82
C SER A 155 14.64 13.68 -17.35
N ARG A 156 15.31 13.08 -16.34
CA ARG A 156 16.62 13.55 -15.89
C ARG A 156 17.67 13.55 -17.01
N ARG A 157 17.59 12.63 -17.95
CA ARG A 157 18.56 12.50 -19.06
C ARG A 157 18.25 13.43 -20.23
N CYS A 158 16.98 13.65 -20.56
CA CYS A 158 16.56 14.27 -21.82
C CYS A 158 15.83 15.60 -21.68
N HIS A 159 15.17 15.87 -20.56
CA HIS A 159 14.41 17.10 -20.37
C HIS A 159 15.34 18.32 -20.50
N SER A 160 14.82 19.42 -21.05
CA SER A 160 15.53 20.69 -21.34
C SER A 160 16.75 20.60 -22.28
N ARG A 161 16.92 19.47 -22.99
CA ARG A 161 17.97 19.29 -24.01
C ARG A 161 17.41 19.34 -25.42
N ALA A 162 18.19 19.81 -26.39
CA ALA A 162 17.78 19.80 -27.80
C ALA A 162 17.95 18.41 -28.45
N ASN A 163 18.95 17.65 -28.02
CA ASN A 163 19.23 16.29 -28.48
C ASN A 163 19.46 15.38 -27.27
N CYS A 164 18.81 14.21 -27.27
CA CYS A 164 18.99 13.19 -26.25
C CYS A 164 19.06 11.80 -26.89
N SER A 165 19.95 10.95 -26.37
CA SER A 165 19.96 9.53 -26.68
C SER A 165 19.93 8.69 -25.40
N VAL A 166 19.08 7.66 -25.39
CA VAL A 166 18.91 6.74 -24.25
C VAL A 166 18.88 5.31 -24.78
N LEU A 167 19.60 4.40 -24.12
CA LEU A 167 19.57 2.98 -24.46
C LEU A 167 18.41 2.31 -23.70
N ALA A 168 17.62 1.51 -24.39
CA ALA A 168 16.45 0.83 -23.83
C ALA A 168 16.85 -0.51 -23.21
N ASP A 169 17.61 -0.48 -22.11
CA ASP A 169 18.15 -1.68 -21.46
C ASP A 169 17.67 -1.85 -20.00
N THR A 170 17.75 -3.08 -19.51
CA THR A 170 17.39 -3.46 -18.13
C THR A 170 18.36 -2.93 -17.09
N GLN A 171 19.62 -2.64 -17.46
CA GLN A 171 20.60 -2.03 -16.54
C GLN A 171 20.18 -0.61 -16.15
N THR A 172 19.66 0.14 -17.12
CA THR A 172 19.21 1.51 -16.98
C THR A 172 17.86 1.53 -16.32
N PHE A 173 16.89 0.71 -16.74
CA PHE A 173 15.49 0.84 -16.31
C PHE A 173 15.03 -0.20 -15.28
N GLY A 174 15.84 -1.22 -14.98
CA GLY A 174 15.41 -2.41 -14.26
C GLY A 174 14.67 -3.39 -15.18
N ASP A 175 14.40 -4.59 -14.69
CA ASP A 175 13.58 -5.59 -15.40
C ASP A 175 12.23 -5.77 -14.67
N PRO A 176 11.17 -5.08 -15.09
CA PRO A 176 9.86 -5.14 -14.43
C PRO A 176 9.01 -6.36 -14.83
N CYS A 177 9.48 -7.18 -15.77
CA CYS A 177 8.68 -8.20 -16.43
C CYS A 177 9.19 -9.61 -16.14
N PHE A 178 8.33 -10.62 -16.33
CA PHE A 178 8.75 -12.01 -16.24
C PHE A 178 9.81 -12.36 -17.32
N PRO A 179 10.74 -13.28 -17.02
CA PRO A 179 11.75 -13.71 -17.98
C PRO A 179 11.14 -14.15 -19.31
N GLY A 180 11.77 -13.73 -20.42
CA GLY A 180 11.26 -14.01 -21.77
C GLY A 180 10.21 -13.02 -22.28
N THR A 181 9.82 -12.01 -21.48
CA THR A 181 8.97 -10.91 -21.95
C THR A 181 9.82 -9.85 -22.66
N ARG A 182 9.49 -9.58 -23.92
CA ARG A 182 10.21 -8.59 -24.73
C ARG A 182 9.76 -7.19 -24.35
N LYS A 183 10.69 -6.35 -23.93
CA LYS A 183 10.38 -5.00 -23.44
C LYS A 183 10.56 -3.95 -24.54
N HIS A 184 9.96 -2.79 -24.36
CA HIS A 184 10.15 -1.62 -25.21
C HIS A 184 10.14 -0.32 -24.39
N LEU A 185 10.88 0.68 -24.85
CA LEU A 185 10.88 2.02 -24.29
C LEU A 185 9.97 2.92 -25.14
N ARG A 186 8.86 3.39 -24.58
CA ARG A 186 7.96 4.38 -25.20
C ARG A 186 8.14 5.72 -24.51
N VAL A 187 8.46 6.77 -25.27
CA VAL A 187 8.61 8.13 -24.76
C VAL A 187 7.70 9.08 -25.51
N SER A 188 6.87 9.82 -24.77
CA SER A 188 6.05 10.90 -25.30
C SER A 188 6.65 12.25 -24.91
N PHE A 189 6.94 13.08 -25.90
CA PHE A 189 7.63 14.36 -25.72
C PHE A 189 7.08 15.43 -26.64
N THR A 190 7.37 16.69 -26.33
CA THR A 190 7.13 17.82 -27.21
C THR A 190 8.37 18.71 -27.29
N CYS A 191 8.45 19.53 -28.33
CA CYS A 191 9.53 20.50 -28.52
C CYS A 191 9.00 21.89 -28.18
N VAL A 192 9.52 22.50 -27.13
CA VAL A 192 9.08 23.82 -26.65
C VAL A 192 10.24 24.82 -26.66
N PRO A 193 9.97 26.11 -26.88
CA PRO A 193 10.96 27.14 -26.63
C PRO A 193 11.47 27.11 -25.18
N ARG A 194 12.75 27.44 -24.96
CA ARG A 194 13.40 27.38 -23.64
C ARG A 194 12.69 28.21 -22.56
N TYR A 195 12.23 29.41 -22.91
CA TYR A 195 11.58 30.33 -21.96
C TYR A 195 10.32 29.74 -21.31
N LEU A 196 9.57 28.87 -21.99
CA LEU A 196 8.37 28.24 -21.42
C LEU A 196 8.66 27.24 -20.30
N LEU A 197 9.90 26.72 -20.21
CA LEU A 197 10.31 25.83 -19.13
C LEU A 197 10.79 26.60 -17.89
N GLU A 198 11.17 27.86 -18.04
CA GLU A 198 11.68 28.70 -16.95
C GLU A 198 10.53 29.19 -16.06
N ASP A 199 9.37 29.48 -16.63
CA ASP A 199 8.16 29.92 -15.91
C ASP A 199 7.63 28.85 -14.94
N VAL A 200 7.86 27.57 -15.22
CA VAL A 200 7.44 26.44 -14.35
C VAL A 200 8.48 26.16 -13.25
N GLY A 201 9.75 26.51 -13.47
CA GLY A 201 10.87 26.18 -12.59
C GLY A 201 11.05 27.10 -11.38
N ARG A 202 10.32 28.22 -11.30
CA ARG A 202 10.51 29.21 -10.22
C ARG A 202 9.82 28.84 -8.90
N GLY A 203 9.17 27.67 -8.80
CA GLY A 203 8.38 27.30 -7.63
C GLY A 203 8.10 25.82 -7.39
N SER A 204 9.07 24.89 -7.47
CA SER A 204 8.97 23.63 -6.71
C SER A 204 10.26 22.81 -6.65
N THR A 205 10.42 22.12 -5.51
CA THR A 205 11.12 20.83 -5.34
C THR A 205 10.86 19.85 -6.50
N ASP A 206 11.79 18.91 -6.73
CA ASP A 206 11.76 17.90 -7.82
C ASP A 206 10.32 17.34 -8.03
N PRO A 207 9.65 17.61 -9.18
CA PRO A 207 8.28 17.16 -9.47
C PRO A 207 8.08 15.64 -9.34
N PHE A 208 9.16 14.85 -9.39
CA PHE A 208 9.12 13.40 -9.24
C PHE A 208 9.06 12.94 -7.78
N MET A 209 9.24 13.82 -6.79
CA MET A 209 9.14 13.47 -5.37
C MET A 209 7.68 13.40 -4.87
N ILE A 210 6.72 14.00 -5.60
CA ILE A 210 5.30 14.02 -5.23
C ILE A 210 4.56 12.80 -5.79
N SER A 211 4.95 12.30 -6.98
CA SER A 211 4.31 11.14 -7.62
C SER A 211 4.53 9.82 -6.87
N ASP A 212 5.59 9.72 -6.06
CA ASP A 212 5.85 8.55 -5.21
C ASP A 212 4.82 8.43 -4.05
N TYR A 213 4.15 9.53 -3.68
CA TYR A 213 3.19 9.53 -2.57
C TYR A 213 1.78 9.08 -2.95
N THR A 214 1.33 9.29 -4.20
CA THR A 214 -0.07 9.04 -4.58
C THR A 214 -0.28 7.74 -5.37
N HIS A 215 0.75 7.22 -6.05
CA HIS A 215 0.65 5.97 -6.84
C HIS A 215 1.35 4.76 -6.20
N GLY A 216 2.20 4.95 -5.18
CA GLY A 216 3.00 3.88 -4.57
C GLY A 216 2.42 3.25 -3.29
N LEU A 217 1.24 3.69 -2.85
CA LEU A 217 0.65 3.24 -1.60
C LEU A 217 0.19 1.77 -1.56
N PRO A 218 -0.35 1.14 -2.62
CA PRO A 218 -0.78 -0.26 -2.49
C PRO A 218 0.38 -1.25 -2.40
N GLU A 219 1.47 -1.06 -3.16
CA GLU A 219 2.59 -2.02 -3.16
C GLU A 219 3.39 -2.00 -1.86
N LYS A 220 3.69 -0.80 -1.33
CA LYS A 220 4.42 -0.69 -0.06
C LYS A 220 3.59 -1.19 1.11
N VAL A 221 2.30 -0.83 1.16
CA VAL A 221 1.40 -1.31 2.22
C VAL A 221 1.21 -2.82 2.13
N ALA A 222 1.10 -3.39 0.93
CA ALA A 222 1.08 -4.84 0.73
C ALA A 222 2.39 -5.49 1.22
N LEU A 223 3.56 -4.91 0.93
CA LEU A 223 4.84 -5.41 1.42
C LEU A 223 4.92 -5.40 2.95
N TYR A 224 4.49 -4.31 3.59
CA TYR A 224 4.44 -4.22 5.05
C TYR A 224 3.45 -5.21 5.65
N PHE A 225 2.28 -5.40 5.02
CA PHE A 225 1.27 -6.36 5.46
C PHE A 225 1.76 -7.80 5.36
N VAL A 226 2.39 -8.17 4.23
CA VAL A 226 2.98 -9.50 4.03
C VAL A 226 4.14 -9.72 5.02
N SER A 227 5.01 -8.74 5.22
CA SER A 227 6.11 -8.86 6.18
C SER A 227 5.61 -9.03 7.62
N GLY A 228 4.51 -8.34 7.98
CA GLY A 228 3.85 -8.47 9.28
C GLY A 228 3.22 -9.84 9.49
N ILE A 229 2.55 -10.40 8.48
CA ILE A 229 1.98 -11.75 8.54
C ILE A 229 3.09 -12.80 8.65
N CYS A 230 4.16 -12.69 7.86
CA CYS A 230 5.30 -13.60 7.93
C CYS A 230 5.97 -13.57 9.31
N ALA A 231 6.26 -12.38 9.85
CA ALA A 231 6.87 -12.24 11.17
C ALA A 231 5.94 -12.74 12.29
N GLY A 232 4.64 -12.49 12.19
CA GLY A 232 3.63 -12.98 13.12
C GLY A 232 3.51 -14.50 13.13
N LEU A 233 3.49 -15.14 11.95
CA LEU A 233 3.46 -16.60 11.83
C LEU A 233 4.74 -17.25 12.38
N VAL A 234 5.91 -16.68 12.09
CA VAL A 234 7.19 -17.17 12.66
C VAL A 234 7.20 -17.03 14.18
N PHE A 235 6.75 -15.89 14.72
CA PHE A 235 6.67 -15.67 16.16
C PHE A 235 5.71 -16.66 16.84
N LEU A 236 4.54 -16.92 16.25
CA LEU A 236 3.60 -17.93 16.75
C LEU A 236 4.22 -19.34 16.70
N LEU A 237 4.85 -19.73 15.60
CA LEU A 237 5.53 -21.02 15.48
C LEU A 237 6.65 -21.18 16.52
N CYS A 238 7.42 -20.12 16.79
CA CYS A 238 8.43 -20.13 17.85
C CYS A 238 7.80 -20.26 19.24
N LEU A 239 6.72 -19.54 19.55
CA LEU A 239 6.05 -19.64 20.85
C LEU A 239 5.42 -21.02 21.08
N PHE A 240 4.71 -21.57 20.09
CA PHE A 240 4.12 -22.90 20.19
C PHE A 240 5.20 -23.98 20.22
N GLY A 241 6.28 -23.83 19.43
CA GLY A 241 7.45 -24.70 19.46
C GLY A 241 8.09 -24.74 20.85
N LEU A 242 8.40 -23.57 21.43
CA LEU A 242 9.02 -23.45 22.75
C LEU A 242 8.11 -24.01 23.85
N ARG A 243 6.79 -23.76 23.77
CA ARG A 243 5.82 -24.33 24.72
C ARG A 243 5.77 -25.84 24.60
N SER A 244 5.84 -26.39 23.40
CA SER A 244 5.83 -27.84 23.20
C SER A 244 7.11 -28.52 23.70
N THR A 245 8.29 -27.92 23.51
CA THR A 245 9.55 -28.44 24.06
C THR A 245 9.58 -28.32 25.58
N ILE A 246 9.22 -27.17 26.15
CA ILE A 246 9.17 -26.99 27.60
C ILE A 246 8.19 -27.96 28.27
N VAL A 247 7.00 -28.16 27.69
CA VAL A 247 6.03 -29.12 28.24
C VAL A 247 6.56 -30.56 28.17
N ARG A 248 7.30 -30.91 27.11
CA ARG A 248 7.91 -32.24 26.99
C ARG A 248 9.03 -32.43 28.01
N ASP A 249 9.94 -31.46 28.14
CA ASP A 249 11.05 -31.53 29.10
C ASP A 249 10.56 -31.52 30.56
N VAL A 250 9.52 -30.75 30.88
CA VAL A 250 8.88 -30.78 32.22
C VAL A 250 8.20 -32.12 32.47
N LYS A 251 7.55 -32.70 31.46
CA LYS A 251 6.91 -34.01 31.59
C LYS A 251 7.94 -35.12 31.83
N ASP A 252 9.06 -35.08 31.12
CA ASP A 252 10.17 -36.03 31.27
C ASP A 252 10.82 -35.91 32.67
N LEU A 253 11.06 -34.67 33.14
CA LEU A 253 11.60 -34.42 34.48
C LEU A 253 10.64 -34.88 35.59
N VAL A 254 9.33 -34.71 35.40
CA VAL A 254 8.30 -35.17 36.36
C VAL A 254 8.19 -36.69 36.37
N SER A 255 8.36 -37.38 35.24
CA SER A 255 8.46 -38.85 35.24
C SER A 255 9.70 -39.33 35.98
N ASP A 256 10.87 -38.73 35.75
CA ASP A 256 12.10 -39.10 36.43
C ASP A 256 11.99 -38.90 37.95
N LEU A 257 11.45 -37.77 38.40
CA LEU A 257 11.21 -37.53 39.83
C LEU A 257 10.22 -38.54 40.43
N LYS A 258 9.20 -38.94 39.67
CA LYS A 258 8.19 -39.90 40.11
C LYS A 258 8.76 -41.31 40.22
N ASP A 259 9.69 -41.68 39.34
CA ASP A 259 10.38 -42.97 39.36
C ASP A 259 11.41 -43.02 40.49
N GLU A 260 12.15 -41.93 40.74
CA GLU A 260 13.01 -41.75 41.93
C GLU A 260 12.21 -41.84 43.24
N LEU A 261 11.05 -41.19 43.34
CA LEU A 261 10.19 -41.27 44.52
C LEU A 261 9.63 -42.68 44.73
N LYS A 262 9.31 -43.40 43.65
CA LYS A 262 8.89 -44.81 43.72
C LYS A 262 10.03 -45.71 44.19
N ALA A 263 11.26 -45.50 43.70
CA ALA A 263 12.46 -46.21 44.14
C ALA A 263 12.73 -45.95 45.63
N SER A 264 12.66 -44.68 46.07
CA SER A 264 12.77 -44.30 47.47
C SER A 264 11.65 -44.89 48.34
N SER A 265 10.42 -45.01 47.84
CA SER A 265 9.32 -45.66 48.57
C SER A 265 9.50 -47.17 48.72
N ARG A 266 10.12 -47.83 47.73
CA ARG A 266 10.49 -49.26 47.81
C ARG A 266 11.60 -49.47 48.82
N GLN A 267 12.60 -48.58 48.85
CA GLN A 267 13.68 -48.61 49.82
C GLN A 267 13.21 -48.30 51.25
N ARG A 268 12.23 -47.39 51.42
CA ARG A 268 11.56 -47.16 52.71
C ARG A 268 10.68 -48.34 53.15
N LYS A 269 10.12 -49.12 52.22
CA LYS A 269 9.41 -50.36 52.56
C LYS A 269 10.37 -51.47 53.01
N GLU A 270 11.55 -51.58 52.40
CA GLU A 270 12.57 -52.55 52.84
C GLU A 270 13.29 -52.13 54.15
N LEU A 271 13.33 -50.83 54.49
CA LEU A 271 13.93 -50.34 55.75
C LEU A 271 12.93 -50.26 56.92
N MET A 272 11.62 -50.40 56.68
CA MET A 272 10.57 -50.34 57.70
C MET A 272 10.00 -51.73 58.04
N GLU A 273 10.83 -52.77 57.95
CA GLU A 273 10.55 -54.14 58.42
C GLU A 273 11.60 -54.59 59.46
N GLY A 274 12.26 -53.62 60.12
CA GLY A 274 13.41 -53.85 61.01
C GLY A 274 13.39 -53.17 62.38
N LEU A 275 12.27 -52.59 62.85
CA LEU A 275 12.19 -52.10 64.25
C LEU A 275 10.74 -51.92 64.75
N TYR A 276 10.18 -53.00 65.33
CA TYR A 276 9.24 -52.95 66.48
C TYR A 276 10.06 -52.41 67.68
N ASP A 277 9.65 -51.45 68.51
CA ASP A 277 8.59 -51.46 69.53
C ASP A 277 8.67 -50.05 70.17
N ASP A 278 7.62 -49.28 70.44
CA ASP A 278 6.96 -49.25 71.75
C ASP A 278 5.86 -48.16 71.73
N ARG A 279 4.76 -48.46 72.43
CA ARG A 279 3.61 -47.60 72.84
C ARG A 279 2.40 -47.49 71.94
N ASP A 280 1.56 -48.50 72.18
CA ASP A 280 0.11 -48.55 72.01
C ASP A 280 -0.63 -47.50 72.87
N LEU A 281 -1.48 -46.67 72.26
CA LEU A 281 -2.77 -46.29 72.84
C LEU A 281 -3.75 -45.76 71.77
N ARG A 282 -4.58 -46.68 71.26
CA ARG A 282 -6.05 -46.61 71.05
C ARG A 282 -6.73 -45.24 71.28
N HIS A 283 -7.77 -44.78 70.57
CA HIS A 283 -8.61 -45.25 69.46
C HIS A 283 -9.52 -44.04 69.08
N VAL A 284 -9.74 -43.82 67.77
CA VAL A 284 -11.04 -43.55 67.11
C VAL A 284 -11.89 -42.33 67.55
N VAL A 285 -12.15 -41.39 66.63
CA VAL A 285 -13.45 -41.11 65.96
C VAL A 285 -13.38 -39.77 65.17
N LEU A 286 -13.61 -39.91 63.87
CA LEU A 286 -14.24 -39.04 62.86
C LEU A 286 -14.91 -37.67 63.20
N LEU A 287 -14.71 -36.76 62.22
CA LEU A 287 -15.69 -35.94 61.46
C LEU A 287 -15.86 -34.42 61.73
N SER A 288 -15.99 -33.74 60.58
CA SER A 288 -16.68 -32.45 60.30
C SER A 288 -15.78 -31.20 60.34
N THR A 289 -15.83 -30.21 59.44
CA THR A 289 -16.68 -29.86 58.29
C THR A 289 -16.06 -28.62 57.60
N HIS A 290 -16.48 -28.38 56.35
CA HIS A 290 -16.27 -27.21 55.49
C HIS A 290 -16.11 -25.83 56.15
N THR A 291 -15.31 -24.96 55.51
CA THR A 291 -15.74 -23.58 55.21
C THR A 291 -14.95 -22.98 54.05
N VAL A 292 -15.69 -22.38 53.11
CA VAL A 292 -15.19 -21.50 52.05
C VAL A 292 -15.48 -20.07 52.49
N HIS A 293 -14.54 -19.15 52.34
CA HIS A 293 -14.88 -17.73 52.21
C HIS A 293 -13.93 -17.03 51.21
N THR A 294 -14.55 -16.41 50.23
CA THR A 294 -14.01 -15.41 49.33
C THR A 294 -14.06 -14.02 49.99
N ALA A 295 -13.05 -13.18 49.72
CA ALA A 295 -13.15 -11.73 49.95
C ALA A 295 -12.31 -10.97 48.91
N ARG A 296 -12.88 -9.85 48.44
CA ARG A 296 -12.37 -8.92 47.43
C ARG A 296 -12.01 -7.60 48.12
N GLN A 297 -11.15 -6.82 47.46
CA GLN A 297 -11.18 -5.35 47.34
C GLN A 297 -10.09 -4.52 48.07
N THR A 298 -9.11 -4.09 47.24
CA THR A 298 -8.52 -2.74 47.07
C THR A 298 -7.78 -1.97 48.16
N SER A 299 -6.79 -1.21 47.65
CA SER A 299 -6.46 0.21 47.93
C SER A 299 -5.25 0.49 48.82
N SER A 300 -4.31 1.27 48.28
CA SER A 300 -3.56 2.31 49.00
C SER A 300 -2.98 3.30 47.96
N VAL A 301 -3.55 4.51 47.76
CA VAL A 301 -3.35 5.82 48.46
C VAL A 301 -2.02 6.49 48.03
N ARG A 302 -2.02 7.59 47.24
CA ARG A 302 -1.92 9.07 47.59
C ARG A 302 -0.70 9.45 48.46
N PRO A 303 -0.17 10.71 48.52
CA PRO A 303 -0.72 12.05 48.18
C PRO A 303 0.30 12.93 47.35
N ARG A 304 0.17 14.23 47.03
CA ARG A 304 -0.66 15.38 47.41
C ARG A 304 -1.07 16.16 46.17
#